data_AF-A0A392Q0G0-F1
#
_entry.id   AF-A0A392Q0G0-F1
#
_cell.length_a   1.000
_cell.length_b   1.000
_cell.length_c   1.000
_cell.angle_alpha   90.00
_cell.angle_beta   90.00
_cell.angle_gamma   90.00
#
_symmetry.space_group_name_H-M   'P 1'
#
loop_
_entity.id
_entity.type
_entity.pdbx_description
1 polymer ?
#
loop_
_entity_poly.entity_id
_entity_poly.type
_entity_poly.pdbx_seq_one_letter_code
_entity_poly.pdbx_strand_id
1 'polypeptide(L)' 'MLYIENYVFPLIKKANDPTIERIITPRIALTTAEYLAYECGKHVLVILTDMSSYADALRE' A
#
# COMPACT_ATOMS: atom_id res chain seq x y z
N MET A 1 -9.16 -6.45 3.63
CA MET A 1 -9.68 -5.86 4.87
C MET A 1 -8.54 -5.09 5.50
N LEU A 2 -8.63 -3.76 5.51
CA LEU A 2 -7.69 -2.90 6.21
C LEU A 2 -7.98 -3.00 7.70
N TYR A 3 -7.08 -3.59 8.48
CA TYR A 3 -7.21 -3.63 9.92
C TYR A 3 -5.88 -3.24 10.55
N ILE A 4 -5.93 -2.36 11.54
CA ILE A 4 -4.74 -1.91 12.26
C ILE A 4 -4.48 -2.92 13.38
N GLU A 5 -3.47 -3.75 13.22
CA GLU A 5 -2.95 -4.59 14.31
C GLU A 5 -1.59 -4.06 14.75
N ASN A 6 -1.42 -3.78 16.04
CA ASN A 6 -0.10 -3.53 16.64
C ASN A 6 0.80 -2.55 15.86
N TYR A 7 0.26 -1.41 15.41
CA TYR A 7 0.96 -0.38 14.59
C TYR A 7 1.34 -0.80 13.16
N VAL A 8 0.88 -1.95 12.69
CA VAL A 8 1.06 -2.42 11.32
C VAL A 8 -0.19 -2.11 10.51
N PHE A 9 0.00 -1.54 9.32
CA PHE A 9 -1.07 -1.20 8.39
C PHE A 9 -0.97 -2.04 7.10
N PRO A 10 -1.55 -3.26 7.08
CA PRO A 10 -1.47 -4.16 5.94
C PRO A 10 -2.48 -3.77 4.85
N LEU A 11 -1.96 -3.50 3.65
CA LEU A 11 -2.72 -3.33 2.42
C LEU A 11 -2.60 -4.60 1.57
N ILE A 12 -3.48 -5.58 1.83
CA ILE A 12 -3.44 -6.89 1.16
C ILE A 12 -4.39 -6.88 -0.04
N LYS A 13 -3.87 -7.28 -1.19
CA LYS A 13 -4.64 -7.54 -2.42
C LYS A 13 -4.55 -9.00 -2.82
N LYS A 14 -5.64 -9.51 -3.38
CA LYS A 14 -5.70 -10.85 -3.96
C LYS A 14 -5.33 -10.77 -5.44
N ALA A 15 -4.77 -11.85 -5.97
CA ALA A 15 -4.42 -11.97 -7.38
C ALA A 15 -5.62 -11.89 -8.36
N ASN A 16 -6.86 -11.92 -7.84
CA ASN A 16 -8.08 -11.72 -8.62
C ASN A 16 -8.66 -10.30 -8.53
N ASP A 17 -8.07 -9.41 -7.73
CA ASP A 17 -8.54 -8.02 -7.63
C ASP A 17 -8.16 -7.26 -8.92
N PRO A 18 -9.01 -6.34 -9.40
CA PRO A 18 -8.81 -5.67 -10.69
C PRO A 18 -7.49 -4.90 -10.76
N THR A 19 -6.89 -4.84 -11.95
CA THR A 19 -5.58 -4.24 -12.22
C THR A 19 -5.46 -2.81 -11.69
N ILE A 20 -6.53 -2.01 -11.80
CA ILE A 20 -6.59 -0.64 -11.27
C ILE A 20 -6.32 -0.58 -9.76
N GLU A 21 -6.82 -1.55 -9.00
CA GLU A 21 -6.62 -1.57 -7.55
C GLU A 21 -5.15 -1.81 -7.19
N ARG A 22 -4.41 -2.57 -8.02
CA ARG A 22 -2.97 -2.78 -7.83
C ARG A 22 -2.16 -1.51 -8.05
N ILE A 23 -2.63 -0.61 -8.92
CA ILE A 23 -1.98 0.68 -9.17
C ILE A 23 -2.25 1.66 -8.02
N ILE A 24 -3.49 1.73 -7.52
CA ILE A 24 -3.84 2.70 -6.47
C ILE A 24 -3.34 2.28 -5.08
N THR A 25 -3.21 0.97 -4.82
CA THR A 25 -2.82 0.44 -3.51
C THR A 25 -1.49 1.00 -3.00
N PRO A 26 -0.38 0.99 -3.76
CA PRO A 26 0.88 1.56 -3.30
C PRO A 26 0.77 3.08 -3.08
N ARG A 27 -0.07 3.79 -3.86
CA ARG A 27 -0.30 5.22 -3.64
C ARG A 27 -1.00 5.48 -2.31
N ILE A 28 -2.05 4.72 -2.00
CA ILE A 28 -2.76 4.81 -0.72
C ILE A 28 -1.81 4.44 0.45
N ALA A 29 -0.94 3.45 0.26
CA ALA A 29 0.07 3.08 1.25
C ALA A 29 1.00 4.25 1.57
N LEU A 30 1.50 4.94 0.54
CA LEU A 30 2.39 6.09 0.69
C LEU A 30 1.68 7.28 1.34
N THR A 31 0.46 7.63 0.90
CA THR A 31 -0.30 8.72 1.52
C THR A 31 -0.59 8.44 3.00
N THR A 32 -0.90 7.19 3.35
CA THR A 32 -1.09 6.80 4.75
C THR A 32 0.21 6.91 5.54
N ALA A 33 1.33 6.52 4.95
CA ALA A 33 2.64 6.63 5.57
C ALA A 33 3.08 8.09 5.76
N GLU A 34 2.84 8.95 4.78
CA GLU A 34 3.07 10.39 4.85
C GLU A 34 2.23 11.01 5.97
N TYR A 35 0.94 10.67 6.05
CA TYR A 35 0.07 11.13 7.14
C TYR A 35 0.63 10.70 8.51
N LEU A 36 1.02 9.44 8.66
CA LEU A 36 1.58 8.94 9.92
C LEU A 36 2.94 9.56 10.26
N ALA A 37 3.76 9.89 9.26
CA ALA A 37 5.08 10.50 9.45
C ALA A 37 4.99 11.99 9.76
N TYR A 38 4.26 12.76 8.95
CA TYR A 38 4.19 14.22 9.04
C TYR A 38 3.17 14.71 10.07
N GLU A 39 1.95 14.17 10.07
CA GLU A 39 0.88 14.64 10.96
C GLU A 39 0.98 14.00 12.34
N CYS A 40 1.32 12.71 12.41
CA CYS A 40 1.40 11.98 13.68
C CYS A 40 2.83 11.90 14.27
N GLY A 41 3.85 12.40 13.56
CA GLY A 41 5.25 12.42 14.02
C GLY A 41 5.86 11.03 14.26
N LYS A 42 5.37 9.99 13.59
CA LYS A 42 5.83 8.60 13.79
C LYS A 42 6.95 8.24 12.81
N HIS A 43 7.87 7.38 13.23
CA HIS A 43 8.78 6.72 12.30
C HIS A 43 8.04 5.59 11.58
N VAL A 44 7.86 5.75 10.27
CA VAL A 44 7.11 4.82 9.43
C VAL A 44 8.06 4.13 8.46
N LEU A 45 7.91 2.81 8.31
CA LEU A 45 8.57 2.02 7.27
C LEU A 45 7.51 1.43 6.36
N VAL A 46 7.58 1.76 5.08
CA VAL A 46 6.68 1.21 4.05
C VAL A 46 7.39 0.08 3.33
N ILE A 47 6.81 -1.12 3.36
CA ILE A 47 7.31 -2.28 2.62
C ILE A 47 6.30 -2.60 1.53
N LEU A 48 6.68 -2.30 0.27
CA LEU A 48 5.92 -2.71 -0.90
C LEU A 48 6.48 -4.05 -1.38
N THR A 49 5.63 -5.07 -1.39
CA THR A 49 5.96 -6.39 -1.94
C THR A 49 5.28 -6.55 -3.29
N ASP A 50 5.94 -7.26 -4.20
CA ASP A 50 5.45 -7.53 -5.56
C ASP A 50 5.33 -6.29 -6.49
N MET A 51 6.47 -5.62 -6.73
CA MET A 51 6.56 -4.52 -7.71
C MET A 51 6.47 -5.01 -9.17
N SER A 52 6.65 -6.30 -9.43
CA SER A 52 6.48 -6.88 -10.77
C SER A 52 5.02 -6.85 -11.19
N SER A 53 4.11 -7.29 -10.31
CA SER A 53 2.66 -7.20 -10.54
C SER A 53 2.17 -5.75 -10.68
N TYR A 54 2.81 -4.81 -9.98
CA TYR A 54 2.56 -3.38 -10.19
C TYR A 54 3.01 -2.91 -11.59
N ALA A 55 4.17 -3.35 -12.07
CA ALA A 55 4.68 -2.99 -13.39
C ALA A 55 3.82 -3.60 -14.52
N ASP A 56 3.38 -4.85 -14.35
CA ASP A 56 2.45 -5.51 -15.28
C ASP A 56 1.11 -4.76 -15.31
N ALA A 57 0.62 -4.34 -14.15
CA ALA A 57 -0.60 -3.55 -14.05
C ALA A 57 -0.49 -2.18 -14.74
N LEU A 58 0.70 -1.59 -14.80
CA LEU A 58 0.95 -0.32 -15.49
C LEU A 58 1.03 -0.49 -17.02
N ARG A 59 1.30 -1.70 -17.49
CA ARG A 59 1.45 -2.04 -18.91
C ARG A 59 0.12 -2.36 -19.58
N GLU A 60 -0.83 -2.90 -18.82
CA GLU A 60 -2.21 -3.21 -19.25
C GLU A 60 -3.02 -1.93 -19.55
#